data_AF-A0A7C7MBH0-F1
#
_entry.id   AF-A0A7C7MBH0-F1
#
_cell.length_a   1.000
_cell.length_b   1.000
_cell.length_c   1.000
_cell.angle_alpha   90.00
_cell.angle_beta   90.00
_cell.angle_gamma   90.00
#
_symmetry.space_group_name_H-M   'P 1'
#
loop_
_entity.id
_entity.type
_entity.pdbx_description
1 polymer ?
#
loop_
_entity_poly.entity_id
_entity_poly.type
_entity_poly.pdbx_seq_one_letter_code
_entity_poly.pdbx_strand_id
1 'polypeptide(L)'
;MANEEARENMEMKNLGIFDADDAEDTATDDSNDTLMRIDWIEGGDDLDWRGVQLILSIADEVYYCSINANQSCLIQQHGGDDDNLWEFGEIIFIFENGENIAGASGGVVEIHISYEGSKIIGTDSIYVV
;
A
#
# COMPACT_ATOMS: atom_id res chain seq x y z
N MET A 1 11.04 -34.77 -29.78
CA MET A 1 10.76 -33.33 -29.66
C MET A 1 9.43 -33.21 -28.93
N ALA A 2 9.49 -33.14 -27.60
CA ALA A 2 8.34 -32.92 -26.71
C ALA A 2 8.92 -32.57 -25.33
N ASN A 3 9.62 -31.44 -25.26
CA ASN A 3 10.04 -30.85 -23.98
C ASN A 3 10.14 -29.32 -24.08
N GLU A 4 9.43 -28.72 -25.04
CA GLU A 4 9.44 -27.27 -25.27
C GLU A 4 8.03 -26.68 -25.30
N GLU A 5 7.00 -27.45 -24.94
CA GLU A 5 5.58 -27.02 -24.91
C GLU A 5 5.01 -26.91 -23.48
N ALA A 6 5.86 -26.71 -22.47
CA ALA A 6 5.41 -26.41 -21.10
C ALA A 6 6.25 -25.33 -20.42
N ARG A 7 6.76 -24.36 -21.20
CA ARG A 7 6.90 -23.02 -20.64
C ARG A 7 5.53 -22.40 -20.80
N GLU A 8 4.70 -22.56 -19.77
CA GLU A 8 3.56 -21.66 -19.59
C GLU A 8 4.07 -20.24 -19.87
N ASN A 9 3.44 -19.53 -20.80
CA ASN A 9 3.53 -18.08 -20.80
C ASN A 9 2.94 -17.67 -19.44
N MET A 10 3.78 -17.60 -18.41
CA MET A 10 3.49 -16.79 -17.25
C MET A 10 3.48 -15.36 -17.80
N GLU A 11 2.29 -14.88 -18.17
CA GLU A 11 2.06 -13.45 -18.23
C GLU A 11 2.45 -12.93 -16.85
N MET A 12 3.59 -12.25 -16.78
CA MET A 12 3.96 -11.58 -15.54
C MET A 12 3.00 -10.41 -15.40
N LYS A 13 2.26 -10.40 -14.31
CA LYS A 13 1.33 -9.33 -13.97
C LYS A 13 2.08 -7.99 -14.04
N ASN A 14 1.53 -7.02 -14.76
CA ASN A 14 2.06 -5.67 -14.72
C ASN A 14 1.65 -5.06 -13.38
N LEU A 15 2.59 -4.85 -12.47
CA LEU A 15 2.28 -4.32 -11.14
C LEU A 15 2.20 -2.79 -11.09
N GLY A 16 2.59 -2.10 -12.17
CA GLY A 16 2.60 -0.64 -12.20
C GLY A 16 3.70 -0.01 -11.31
N ILE A 17 3.59 1.30 -11.15
CA ILE A 17 4.43 2.12 -10.28
C ILE A 17 3.53 3.02 -9.46
N PHE A 18 3.65 2.97 -8.13
CA PHE A 18 2.89 3.84 -7.23
C PHE A 18 3.71 5.06 -6.79
N ASP A 19 3.01 6.15 -6.45
CA ASP A 19 3.53 7.25 -5.65
C ASP A 19 2.87 7.24 -4.28
N ALA A 20 3.55 7.83 -3.30
CA ALA A 20 3.00 8.07 -1.98
C ALA A 20 3.33 9.48 -1.54
N ASP A 21 2.35 10.15 -0.94
CA ASP A 21 2.47 11.49 -0.38
C ASP A 21 1.87 11.52 1.02
N ASP A 22 2.32 12.49 1.81
CA ASP A 22 1.63 12.88 3.04
C ASP A 22 0.15 13.20 2.74
N ALA A 23 -0.73 12.85 3.69
CA ALA A 23 -2.16 13.07 3.51
C ALA A 23 -2.57 14.55 3.58
N GLU A 24 -1.63 15.47 3.86
CA GLU A 24 -1.87 16.86 4.22
C GLU A 24 -2.77 16.97 5.47
N ASP A 25 -2.66 15.97 6.35
CA ASP A 25 -3.31 15.91 7.66
C ASP A 25 -2.24 15.95 8.75
N THR A 26 -2.61 16.21 9.99
CA THR A 26 -1.66 16.30 11.11
C THR A 26 -1.60 14.99 11.87
N ALA A 27 -0.43 14.37 11.91
CA ALA A 27 -0.11 13.30 12.83
C ALA A 27 -0.11 13.81 14.28
N THR A 28 -0.70 13.03 15.17
CA THR A 28 -0.90 13.37 16.57
C THR A 28 -0.46 12.21 17.46
N ASP A 29 -0.70 12.33 18.78
CA ASP A 29 -0.49 11.21 19.69
C ASP A 29 -1.72 10.28 19.79
N ASP A 30 -2.80 10.57 19.05
CA ASP A 30 -3.96 9.70 18.92
C ASP A 30 -3.62 8.48 18.03
N SER A 31 -4.63 7.67 17.69
CA SER A 31 -4.44 6.38 17.02
C SER A 31 -5.35 6.13 15.83
N ASN A 32 -5.85 7.21 15.21
CA ASN A 32 -6.71 7.15 14.04
C ASN A 32 -6.37 8.29 13.04
N ASP A 33 -5.12 8.72 13.01
CA ASP A 33 -4.68 9.78 12.12
C ASP A 33 -4.61 9.30 10.67
N THR A 34 -4.88 10.22 9.72
CA THR A 34 -4.64 9.97 8.30
C THR A 34 -3.16 10.18 8.01
N LEU A 35 -2.45 9.14 7.59
CA LEU A 35 -1.00 9.19 7.45
C LEU A 35 -0.57 9.60 6.05
N MET A 36 -1.13 8.96 5.03
CA MET A 36 -0.65 9.12 3.66
C MET A 36 -1.72 8.78 2.63
N ARG A 37 -1.51 9.30 1.42
CA ARG A 37 -2.22 8.86 0.21
C ARG A 37 -1.26 8.11 -0.72
N ILE A 38 -1.77 7.11 -1.41
CA ILE A 38 -1.02 6.33 -2.40
C ILE A 38 -1.87 6.25 -3.68
N ASP A 39 -1.26 6.53 -4.82
CA ASP A 39 -1.89 6.48 -6.13
C ASP A 39 -0.92 5.96 -7.20
N TRP A 40 -1.45 5.63 -8.38
CA TRP A 40 -0.67 5.06 -9.48
C TRP A 40 -0.05 6.14 -10.37
N ILE A 41 1.29 6.15 -10.48
CA ILE A 41 2.03 6.91 -11.51
C ILE A 41 1.88 6.21 -12.86
N GLU A 42 2.06 4.89 -12.86
CA GLU A 42 1.90 4.02 -14.02
C GLU A 42 0.99 2.85 -13.64
N GLY A 43 -0.13 2.72 -14.35
CA GLY A 43 -1.13 1.69 -14.07
C GLY A 43 -0.67 0.29 -14.42
N GLY A 44 -0.93 -0.63 -13.49
CA GLY A 44 -0.79 -2.07 -13.68
C GLY A 44 -2.10 -2.76 -14.05
N ASP A 45 -2.09 -4.08 -13.96
CA ASP A 45 -3.30 -4.90 -13.87
C ASP A 45 -3.95 -4.71 -12.49
N ASP A 46 -5.27 -4.82 -12.41
CA ASP A 46 -6.00 -4.71 -11.12
C ASP A 46 -5.55 -5.82 -10.14
N LEU A 47 -5.29 -5.43 -8.89
CA LEU A 47 -4.69 -6.30 -7.89
C LEU A 47 -5.71 -6.75 -6.85
N ASP A 48 -5.92 -8.05 -6.70
CA ASP A 48 -6.76 -8.58 -5.62
C ASP A 48 -6.11 -8.29 -4.25
N TRP A 49 -6.84 -7.64 -3.34
CA TRP A 49 -6.33 -7.28 -2.01
C TRP A 49 -5.84 -8.48 -1.20
N ARG A 50 -6.30 -9.70 -1.49
CA ARG A 50 -5.81 -10.92 -0.83
C ARG A 50 -4.36 -11.26 -1.22
N GLY A 51 -3.90 -10.75 -2.36
CA GLY A 51 -2.54 -10.87 -2.84
C GLY A 51 -1.64 -9.69 -2.45
N VAL A 52 -2.22 -8.55 -2.05
CA VAL A 52 -1.47 -7.35 -1.68
C VAL A 52 -1.02 -7.41 -0.22
N GLN A 53 0.24 -7.11 0.03
CA GLN A 53 0.79 -6.83 1.35
C GLN A 53 1.37 -5.43 1.37
N LEU A 54 0.81 -4.56 2.23
CA LEU A 54 1.27 -3.21 2.49
C LEU A 54 1.77 -3.15 3.93
N ILE A 55 3.05 -2.84 4.09
CA ILE A 55 3.74 -2.73 5.37
C ILE A 55 4.35 -1.33 5.47
N LEU A 56 4.13 -0.69 6.61
CA LEU A 56 4.81 0.53 7.01
C LEU A 56 5.90 0.19 8.02
N SER A 57 7.02 0.90 7.95
CA SER A 57 8.06 0.84 8.99
C SER A 57 8.47 2.25 9.38
N ILE A 58 8.53 2.52 10.67
CA ILE A 58 8.94 3.80 11.22
C ILE A 58 9.85 3.55 12.42
N ALA A 59 11.03 4.17 12.38
CA ALA A 59 12.15 3.82 13.25
C ALA A 59 12.49 2.31 13.15
N ASP A 60 12.13 1.53 14.18
CA ASP A 60 12.40 0.09 14.27
C ASP A 60 11.12 -0.76 14.38
N GLU A 61 9.93 -0.14 14.26
CA GLU A 61 8.63 -0.81 14.38
C GLU A 61 8.01 -1.07 13.01
N VAL A 62 7.25 -2.17 12.91
CA VAL A 62 6.65 -2.66 11.65
C VAL A 62 5.14 -2.80 11.80
N TYR A 63 4.39 -2.18 10.91
CA TYR A 63 2.94 -2.11 10.93
C TYR A 63 2.36 -2.67 9.63
N TYR A 64 1.40 -3.57 9.75
CA TYR A 64 0.68 -4.12 8.61
C TYR A 64 -0.58 -3.28 8.36
N CYS A 65 -0.88 -3.01 7.09
CA CYS A 65 -2.12 -2.35 6.72
C CYS A 65 -3.06 -3.31 5.99
N SER A 66 -4.37 -3.12 6.14
CA SER A 66 -5.39 -3.89 5.44
C SER A 66 -6.62 -3.04 5.15
N ILE A 67 -7.39 -3.41 4.12
CA ILE A 67 -8.74 -2.87 3.88
C ILE A 67 -9.75 -3.26 4.98
N ASN A 68 -9.38 -4.20 5.86
CA ASN A 68 -10.15 -4.56 7.04
C ASN A 68 -9.51 -3.94 8.29
N ALA A 69 -10.33 -3.55 9.26
CA ALA A 69 -9.88 -2.95 10.52
C ALA A 69 -9.25 -3.95 11.51
N ASN A 70 -8.55 -4.98 11.02
CA ASN A 70 -7.93 -6.05 11.82
C ASN A 70 -6.39 -5.98 11.86
N GLN A 71 -5.80 -4.93 11.29
CA GLN A 71 -4.36 -4.66 11.32
C GLN A 71 -4.09 -3.27 11.92
N SER A 72 -2.82 -2.94 12.15
CA SER A 72 -2.42 -1.68 12.80
C SER A 72 -2.78 -0.42 12.02
N CYS A 73 -2.89 -0.53 10.69
CA CYS A 73 -3.37 0.53 9.83
C CYS A 73 -4.51 0.05 8.93
N LEU A 74 -5.41 0.98 8.61
CA LEU A 74 -6.56 0.76 7.73
C LEU A 74 -6.28 1.38 6.36
N ILE A 75 -6.59 0.63 5.30
CA ILE A 75 -6.57 1.10 3.92
C ILE A 75 -7.99 1.48 3.54
N GLN A 76 -8.20 2.72 3.11
CA GLN A 76 -9.48 3.18 2.56
C GLN A 76 -9.33 3.53 1.08
N GLN A 77 -10.17 2.92 0.26
CA GLN A 77 -10.17 3.12 -1.19
C GLN A 77 -11.04 4.32 -1.56
N HIS A 78 -10.58 5.09 -2.54
CA HIS A 78 -11.30 6.22 -3.12
C HIS A 78 -11.20 6.17 -4.65
N GLY A 79 -12.34 5.95 -5.30
CA GLY A 79 -12.41 5.68 -6.73
C GLY A 79 -12.83 4.23 -6.97
N GLY A 80 -12.52 3.73 -8.17
CA GLY A 80 -12.74 2.33 -8.52
C GLY A 80 -14.19 1.93 -8.74
N ASP A 81 -14.34 0.70 -9.21
CA ASP A 81 -15.59 -0.02 -9.46
C ASP A 81 -15.72 -1.28 -8.58
N ASP A 82 -14.64 -1.84 -8.00
CA ASP A 82 -14.65 -3.04 -7.15
C ASP A 82 -13.81 -2.91 -5.86
N ASP A 83 -14.47 -2.85 -4.71
CA ASP A 83 -13.84 -2.76 -3.38
C ASP A 83 -12.91 -3.94 -3.02
N ASN A 84 -12.87 -5.02 -3.81
CA ASN A 84 -11.98 -6.17 -3.61
C ASN A 84 -10.69 -6.10 -4.43
N LEU A 85 -10.57 -5.11 -5.31
CA LEU A 85 -9.42 -4.89 -6.17
C LEU A 85 -8.79 -3.54 -5.85
N TRP A 86 -7.47 -3.46 -5.90
CA TRP A 86 -6.78 -2.19 -6.04
C TRP A 86 -6.64 -1.90 -7.53
N GLU A 87 -7.44 -0.96 -8.02
CA GLU A 87 -7.63 -0.70 -9.44
C GLU A 87 -6.81 0.52 -9.89
N PHE A 88 -6.49 0.56 -11.19
CA PHE A 88 -5.82 1.73 -11.74
C PHE A 88 -6.73 2.98 -11.68
N GLY A 89 -6.16 4.10 -11.24
CA GLY A 89 -6.86 5.36 -11.05
C GLY A 89 -7.53 5.53 -9.69
N GLU A 90 -7.45 4.51 -8.82
CA GLU A 90 -7.79 4.66 -7.41
C GLU A 90 -6.72 5.43 -6.64
N ILE A 91 -7.19 6.13 -5.61
CA ILE A 91 -6.36 6.66 -4.53
C ILE A 91 -6.70 5.85 -3.29
N ILE A 92 -5.69 5.35 -2.58
CA ILE A 92 -5.88 4.76 -1.26
C ILE A 92 -5.33 5.70 -0.20
N PHE A 93 -6.04 5.81 0.92
CA PHE A 93 -5.58 6.51 2.11
C PHE A 93 -5.24 5.48 3.18
N ILE A 94 -4.13 5.73 3.88
CA ILE A 94 -3.68 4.89 4.98
C ILE A 94 -3.93 5.63 6.28
N PHE A 95 -4.65 4.98 7.19
CA PHE A 95 -4.97 5.50 8.52
C PHE A 95 -4.33 4.63 9.58
N GLU A 96 -4.00 5.23 10.71
CA GLU A 96 -3.83 4.48 11.94
C GLU A 96 -5.14 3.77 12.33
N ASN A 97 -5.02 2.59 12.95
CA ASN A 97 -6.18 1.80 13.35
C ASN A 97 -5.98 1.25 14.77
N GLY A 98 -6.08 2.14 15.75
CA GLY A 98 -5.95 1.81 17.17
C GLY A 98 -4.52 1.75 17.70
N GLU A 99 -3.53 2.00 16.86
CA GLU A 99 -2.11 2.12 17.20
C GLU A 99 -1.59 3.50 16.78
N ASN A 100 -0.83 4.17 17.65
CA ASN A 100 -0.13 5.41 17.30
C ASN A 100 1.18 5.04 16.58
N ILE A 101 1.23 5.31 15.28
CA ILE A 101 2.32 4.96 14.36
C ILE A 101 3.26 6.16 14.20
N ALA A 102 2.73 7.34 13.86
CA ALA A 102 3.56 8.50 13.49
C ALA A 102 3.90 9.41 14.68
N GLY A 103 3.00 9.49 15.68
CA GLY A 103 3.14 10.39 16.82
C GLY A 103 3.03 11.87 16.46
N ALA A 104 2.88 12.75 17.46
CA ALA A 104 2.68 14.18 17.24
C ALA A 104 3.88 14.93 16.60
N SER A 105 5.04 14.29 16.48
CA SER A 105 6.20 14.84 15.76
C SER A 105 6.25 14.44 14.28
N GLY A 106 5.37 13.54 13.87
CA GLY A 106 5.48 12.84 12.61
C GLY A 106 6.76 12.00 12.54
N GLY A 107 7.10 11.56 11.32
CA GLY A 107 8.32 10.83 11.08
C GLY A 107 8.48 10.32 9.66
N VAL A 108 9.67 9.78 9.39
CA VAL A 108 9.94 9.09 8.12
C VAL A 108 9.31 7.70 8.19
N VAL A 109 8.35 7.47 7.30
CA VAL A 109 7.69 6.18 7.14
C VAL A 109 8.22 5.51 5.88
N GLU A 110 8.83 4.34 6.05
CA GLU A 110 9.23 3.45 4.95
C GLU A 110 8.03 2.62 4.49
N ILE A 111 7.84 2.52 3.18
CA ILE A 111 6.68 1.92 2.55
C ILE A 111 7.12 0.67 1.78
N HIS A 112 6.49 -0.46 2.11
CA HIS A 112 6.76 -1.73 1.48
C HIS A 112 5.45 -2.31 0.94
N ILE A 113 5.32 -2.33 -0.38
CA ILE A 113 4.15 -2.92 -1.06
C ILE A 113 4.59 -4.09 -1.93
N SER A 114 3.90 -5.22 -1.81
CA SER A 114 4.09 -6.38 -2.67
C SER A 114 2.77 -7.01 -3.08
N TYR A 115 2.76 -7.67 -4.23
CA TYR A 115 1.66 -8.48 -4.72
C TYR A 115 2.15 -9.92 -4.96
N GLU A 116 1.54 -10.89 -4.27
CA GLU A 116 1.89 -12.32 -4.35
C GLU A 116 3.40 -12.58 -4.16
N GLY A 117 4.02 -11.80 -3.25
CA GLY A 117 5.44 -11.88 -2.93
C GLY A 117 6.38 -11.12 -3.87
N SER A 118 5.86 -10.48 -4.92
CA SER A 118 6.64 -9.61 -5.81
C SER A 118 6.53 -8.15 -5.35
N LYS A 119 7.66 -7.47 -5.11
CA LYS A 119 7.66 -6.04 -4.73
C LYS A 119 7.04 -5.20 -5.86
N ILE A 120 6.08 -4.35 -5.51
CA ILE A 120 5.58 -3.29 -6.39
C ILE A 120 6.56 -2.12 -6.29
N ILE A 121 6.96 -1.55 -7.42
CA ILE A 121 7.91 -0.44 -7.47
C ILE A 121 7.15 0.85 -7.15
N GLY A 122 7.78 1.76 -6.41
CA GLY A 122 7.18 3.06 -6.11
C GLY A 122 7.99 3.80 -5.05
N THR A 123 7.34 4.75 -4.40
CA THR A 123 7.93 5.56 -3.33
C THR A 123 8.32 4.68 -2.14
N ASP A 124 9.62 4.65 -1.82
CA ASP A 124 10.17 3.81 -0.74
C ASP A 124 9.95 4.41 0.65
N SER A 125 9.82 5.74 0.76
CA SER A 125 9.55 6.43 2.03
C SER A 125 9.05 7.84 1.83
N ILE A 126 8.30 8.35 2.82
CA ILE A 126 7.86 9.74 2.91
C ILE A 126 8.04 10.26 4.34
N TYR A 127 7.91 11.57 4.53
CA TYR A 127 7.77 12.15 5.86
C TYR A 127 6.29 12.48 6.09
N VAL A 128 5.69 11.89 7.12
CA VAL A 128 4.34 12.23 7.59
C VAL A 128 4.46 13.31 8.66
N VAL A 129 3.64 14.36 8.59
CA VAL A 129 3.72 15.55 9.48
C VAL A 129 2.59 15.65 10.49
#